data_AF-A0A1C6MMY6-F1
#
_entry.id   AF-A0A1C6MMY6-F1
#
_cell.length_a   1.000
_cell.length_b   1.000
_cell.length_c   1.000
_cell.angle_alpha   90.00
_cell.angle_beta   90.00
_cell.angle_gamma   90.00
#
_symmetry.space_group_name_H-M   'P 1'
#
loop_
_entity.id
_entity.type
_entity.pdbx_description
1 polymer ?
#
loop_
_entity_poly.entity_id
_entity_poly.type
_entity_poly.pdbx_seq_one_letter_code
_entity_poly.pdbx_strand_id
1 'polypeptide(L)'
;MNDMSESLWNDAVSPASYADTSGAYQTAVFEQYKLCVEMADRVSARRNLANTFFLSLNSAVVAVVAAVLQEPRGQVSIWLLLPGLVILVSMCGAWYVLVRSYRQLNGAKFAVIGAMEERLPAFAYSRAEWKALGEGKDWKRYLPLTHAEQWVPVVFALAYFAGFIALVS
;
A
#
# COMPACT_ATOMS: atom_id res chain seq x y z
N MET A 1 12.65 -0.78 -18.55
CA MET A 1 12.92 0.61 -18.12
C MET A 1 12.75 1.63 -19.24
N ASN A 2 12.98 1.29 -20.53
CA ASN A 2 12.84 2.26 -21.65
C ASN A 2 11.45 2.93 -21.80
N ASP A 3 10.35 2.21 -21.59
CA ASP A 3 9.00 2.74 -21.89
C ASP A 3 8.55 3.87 -20.92
N MET A 4 8.97 3.81 -19.65
CA MET A 4 8.62 4.84 -18.67
C MET A 4 9.45 6.11 -18.84
N SER A 5 10.74 5.98 -19.14
CA SER A 5 11.60 7.14 -19.40
C SER A 5 11.15 7.89 -20.67
N GLU A 6 10.67 7.17 -21.69
CA GLU A 6 10.16 7.78 -22.93
C GLU A 6 8.85 8.53 -22.70
N SER A 7 7.95 8.03 -21.86
CA SER A 7 6.67 8.69 -21.56
C SER A 7 6.74 9.79 -20.50
N LEU A 8 7.83 9.87 -19.73
CA LEU A 8 8.00 10.86 -18.65
C LEU A 8 8.34 12.26 -19.19
N TRP A 9 9.22 12.33 -20.19
CA TRP A 9 9.79 13.59 -20.64
C TRP A 9 8.96 14.23 -21.75
N ASN A 10 8.64 15.51 -21.60
CA ASN A 10 7.92 16.27 -22.62
C ASN A 10 8.91 16.86 -23.63
N ASP A 11 9.01 16.26 -24.81
CA ASP A 11 9.91 16.70 -25.89
C ASP A 11 9.61 18.11 -26.42
N ALA A 12 8.39 18.62 -26.20
CA ALA A 12 8.03 20.00 -26.57
C ALA A 12 8.67 21.05 -25.65
N VAL A 13 9.19 20.65 -24.47
CA VAL A 13 9.79 21.56 -23.49
C VAL A 13 11.24 21.18 -23.26
N SER A 14 12.15 22.00 -23.79
CA SER A 14 13.59 21.82 -23.69
C SER A 14 14.23 22.91 -22.83
N PRO A 15 15.52 22.80 -22.46
CA PRO A 15 16.24 23.90 -21.84
C PRO A 15 16.17 25.22 -22.64
N ALA A 16 16.06 25.15 -23.97
CA ALA A 16 15.91 26.34 -24.83
C ALA A 16 14.53 27.01 -24.73
N SER A 17 13.52 26.29 -24.21
CA SER A 17 12.20 26.85 -23.91
C SER A 17 12.21 27.76 -22.68
N TYR A 18 13.24 27.65 -21.85
CA TYR A 18 13.49 28.55 -20.71
C TYR A 18 14.45 29.63 -21.19
N ALA A 19 14.08 30.90 -21.05
CA ALA A 19 14.85 32.04 -21.54
C ALA A 19 16.33 31.97 -21.09
N ASP A 20 17.23 31.55 -22.01
CA ASP A 20 18.70 31.44 -21.91
C ASP A 20 19.32 31.01 -20.57
N THR A 21 18.57 30.36 -19.69
CA THR A 21 19.04 29.93 -18.37
C THR A 21 18.75 28.45 -18.19
N SER A 22 19.75 27.64 -18.56
CA SER A 22 19.76 26.20 -18.26
C SER A 22 19.40 25.94 -16.80
N GLY A 23 19.89 26.78 -15.87
CA GLY A 23 19.58 26.74 -14.44
C GLY A 23 18.08 26.75 -14.10
N ALA A 24 17.26 27.49 -14.85
CA ALA A 24 15.82 27.55 -14.61
C ALA A 24 15.13 26.23 -14.97
N TYR A 25 15.57 25.58 -16.06
CA TYR A 25 15.09 24.25 -16.44
C TYR A 25 15.45 23.20 -15.39
N GLN A 26 16.70 23.17 -14.93
CA GLN A 26 17.11 22.21 -13.88
C GLN A 26 16.37 22.46 -12.56
N THR A 27 16.11 23.71 -12.23
CA THR A 27 15.28 24.07 -11.06
C THR A 27 13.86 23.52 -11.22
N ALA A 28 13.23 23.67 -12.40
CA ALA A 28 11.89 23.14 -12.65
C ALA A 28 11.83 21.61 -12.53
N VAL A 29 12.83 20.90 -13.06
CA VAL A 29 12.93 19.43 -12.91
C VAL A 29 13.08 19.05 -11.44
N PHE A 30 13.91 19.76 -10.69
CA PHE A 30 14.10 19.49 -9.27
C PHE A 30 12.85 19.78 -8.44
N GLU A 31 12.10 20.84 -8.72
CA GLU A 31 10.83 21.13 -8.06
C GLU A 31 9.76 20.08 -8.36
N GLN A 32 9.65 19.63 -9.62
CA GLN A 32 8.76 18.52 -9.97
C GLN A 32 9.16 17.23 -9.22
N TYR A 33 10.47 16.96 -9.11
CA TYR A 33 10.98 15.81 -8.36
C TYR A 33 10.56 15.87 -6.89
N LYS A 34 10.74 17.02 -6.22
CA LYS A 34 10.30 17.21 -4.83
C LYS A 34 8.81 16.92 -4.66
N LEU A 35 7.98 17.47 -5.55
CA LEU A 35 6.53 17.25 -5.51
C LEU A 35 6.18 15.77 -5.71
N CYS A 36 6.87 15.07 -6.63
CA CYS A 36 6.69 13.64 -6.85
C CYS A 36 7.06 12.80 -5.62
N VAL A 37 8.20 13.10 -4.98
CA VAL A 37 8.66 12.45 -3.75
C VAL A 37 7.66 12.69 -2.61
N GLU A 38 7.25 13.94 -2.39
CA GLU A 38 6.27 14.28 -1.36
C GLU A 38 4.93 13.56 -1.58
N MET A 39 4.48 13.49 -2.83
CA MET A 39 3.25 12.77 -3.16
C MET A 39 3.36 11.26 -2.98
N ALA A 40 4.54 10.65 -3.20
CA ALA A 40 4.79 9.24 -2.90
C ALA A 40 4.75 8.96 -1.40
N ASP A 41 5.34 9.85 -0.59
CA ASP A 41 5.30 9.74 0.87
C ASP A 41 3.87 9.89 1.42
N ARG A 42 3.11 10.91 0.96
CA ARG A 42 1.70 11.10 1.34
C ARG A 42 0.82 9.88 1.02
N VAL A 43 1.06 9.20 -0.10
CA VAL A 43 0.33 7.95 -0.43
C VAL A 43 0.70 6.83 0.53
N SER A 44 1.97 6.72 0.90
CA SER A 44 2.45 5.75 1.89
C SER A 44 1.80 5.99 3.27
N ALA A 45 1.70 7.25 3.70
CA ALA A 45 1.01 7.63 4.93
C ALA A 45 -0.49 7.28 4.90
N ARG A 46 -1.18 7.54 3.78
CA ARG A 46 -2.59 7.16 3.59
C ARG A 46 -2.81 5.65 3.68
N ARG A 47 -1.90 4.85 3.12
CA ARG A 47 -1.93 3.37 3.25
C ARG A 47 -1.85 2.95 4.72
N ASN A 48 -0.94 3.54 5.49
CA ASN A 48 -0.76 3.19 6.90
C ASN A 48 -2.00 3.53 7.74
N LEU A 49 -2.62 4.69 7.48
CA LEU A 49 -3.88 5.07 8.13
C LEU A 49 -4.98 4.05 7.82
N ALA A 50 -5.17 3.70 6.55
CA ALA A 50 -6.18 2.71 6.15
C ALA A 50 -5.94 1.35 6.81
N ASN A 51 -4.69 0.89 6.87
CA ASN A 51 -4.32 -0.34 7.57
C ASN A 51 -4.68 -0.31 9.06
N THR A 52 -4.35 0.79 9.73
CA THR A 52 -4.63 0.95 11.17
C THR A 52 -6.13 0.97 11.43
N PHE A 53 -6.91 1.63 10.56
CA PHE A 53 -8.36 1.65 10.63
C PHE A 53 -8.96 0.24 10.52
N PHE A 54 -8.62 -0.52 9.47
CA PHE A 54 -9.15 -1.87 9.30
C PHE A 54 -8.68 -2.81 10.40
N LEU A 55 -7.41 -2.73 10.83
CA LEU A 55 -6.90 -3.53 11.92
C LEU A 55 -7.70 -3.31 13.21
N SER A 56 -7.93 -2.05 13.57
CA SER A 56 -8.69 -1.68 14.77
C SER A 56 -10.14 -2.15 14.69
N LEU A 57 -10.78 -1.92 13.55
CA LEU A 57 -12.17 -2.31 13.31
C LEU A 57 -12.37 -3.83 13.38
N ASN A 58 -11.52 -4.60 12.69
CA ASN A 58 -11.61 -6.05 12.69
C ASN A 58 -11.27 -6.64 14.07
N SER A 59 -10.29 -6.06 14.79
CA SER A 59 -9.94 -6.47 16.15
C SER A 59 -11.11 -6.24 17.12
N ALA A 60 -11.80 -5.10 17.02
CA ALA A 60 -12.98 -4.81 17.83
C ALA A 60 -14.11 -5.81 17.56
N VAL A 61 -14.36 -6.15 16.28
CA VAL A 61 -15.35 -7.19 15.92
C VAL A 61 -14.97 -8.54 16.52
N VAL A 62 -13.71 -8.97 16.40
CA VAL A 62 -13.25 -10.24 16.97
C VAL A 62 -13.44 -10.27 18.49
N ALA A 63 -13.14 -9.18 19.19
CA ALA A 63 -13.34 -9.08 20.63
C ALA A 63 -14.83 -9.23 21.01
N VAL A 64 -15.74 -8.59 20.25
CA VAL A 64 -17.19 -8.75 20.44
C VAL A 64 -17.64 -10.19 20.17
N VAL A 65 -17.19 -10.80 19.07
CA VAL A 65 -17.52 -12.19 18.74
C VAL A 65 -17.01 -13.16 19.82
N ALA A 66 -15.78 -12.98 20.30
CA ALA A 66 -15.20 -13.79 21.36
C ALA A 66 -15.97 -13.66 22.68
N ALA A 67 -16.39 -12.44 23.06
CA ALA A 67 -17.21 -12.23 24.25
C ALA A 67 -18.58 -12.91 24.12
N VAL A 68 -19.20 -12.82 22.95
CA VAL A 68 -20.49 -13.45 22.65
C VAL A 68 -20.42 -14.99 22.70
N LEU A 69 -19.28 -15.57 22.33
CA LEU A 69 -19.03 -17.02 22.35
C LEU A 69 -18.87 -17.62 23.77
N GLN A 70 -18.62 -16.81 24.80
CA GLN A 70 -18.42 -17.30 26.18
C GLN A 70 -19.74 -17.68 26.88
N GLU A 71 -20.87 -17.22 26.37
CA GLU A 71 -22.19 -17.53 26.95
C GLU A 71 -22.67 -18.91 26.51
N PRO A 72 -23.18 -19.77 27.42
CA PRO A 72 -23.75 -21.06 27.06
C PRO A 72 -24.99 -20.85 26.17
N ARG A 73 -24.93 -21.34 24.93
CA ARG A 73 -25.98 -21.14 23.91
C ARG A 73 -26.31 -22.44 23.19
N GLY A 74 -27.57 -22.54 22.78
CA GLY A 74 -28.01 -23.49 21.75
C GLY A 74 -27.66 -22.99 20.35
N GLN A 75 -27.80 -23.87 19.35
CA GLN A 75 -27.49 -23.57 17.95
C GLN A 75 -28.25 -22.34 17.44
N VAL A 76 -27.52 -21.39 16.84
CA VAL A 76 -28.10 -20.22 16.20
C VAL A 76 -28.38 -20.54 14.73
N SER A 77 -29.54 -20.12 14.22
CA SER A 77 -29.90 -20.35 12.82
C SER A 77 -28.85 -19.79 11.86
N ILE A 78 -28.38 -20.63 10.95
CA ILE A 78 -27.38 -20.28 9.93
C ILE A 78 -27.81 -19.06 9.10
N TRP A 79 -29.12 -18.93 8.83
CA TRP A 79 -29.70 -17.84 8.06
C TRP A 79 -29.60 -16.47 8.76
N LEU A 80 -29.47 -16.46 10.09
CA LEU A 80 -29.28 -15.25 10.87
C LEU A 80 -27.81 -14.78 10.84
N LEU A 81 -26.87 -15.73 10.84
CA LEU A 81 -25.42 -15.45 10.93
C LEU A 81 -24.77 -15.21 9.56
N LEU A 82 -25.30 -15.81 8.49
CA LEU A 82 -24.72 -15.75 7.16
C LEU A 82 -24.53 -14.31 6.63
N PRO A 83 -25.51 -13.39 6.76
CA PRO A 83 -25.32 -12.02 6.28
C PRO A 83 -24.17 -11.30 7.00
N GLY A 84 -24.02 -11.52 8.32
CA GLY A 84 -22.93 -10.97 9.11
C GLY A 84 -21.57 -11.49 8.65
N LEU A 85 -21.45 -12.81 8.43
CA LEU A 85 -20.23 -13.42 7.90
C LEU A 85 -19.86 -12.84 6.53
N VAL A 86 -20.83 -12.71 5.62
CA VAL A 86 -20.61 -12.13 4.28
C VAL A 86 -20.08 -10.70 4.38
N ILE A 87 -20.66 -9.86 5.24
CA ILE A 87 -20.20 -8.48 5.45
C ILE A 87 -18.75 -8.47 5.97
N LEU A 88 -18.44 -9.27 6.99
CA LEU A 88 -17.10 -9.31 7.60
C LEU A 88 -16.03 -9.80 6.61
N VAL A 89 -16.31 -10.87 5.87
CA VAL A 89 -15.38 -11.38 4.84
C VAL A 89 -15.23 -10.37 3.70
N SER A 90 -16.31 -9.69 3.30
CA SER A 90 -16.25 -8.62 2.30
C SER A 90 -15.37 -7.45 2.75
N MET A 91 -15.41 -7.09 4.04
CA MET A 91 -14.51 -6.07 4.61
C MET A 91 -13.05 -6.51 4.57
N CYS A 92 -12.74 -7.77 4.87
CA CYS A 92 -11.38 -8.30 4.72
C CYS A 92 -10.91 -8.27 3.26
N GLY A 93 -11.80 -8.63 2.31
CA GLY A 93 -11.51 -8.56 0.88
C GLY A 93 -11.24 -7.12 0.41
N ALA A 94 -12.08 -6.18 0.82
CA ALA A 94 -11.89 -4.75 0.53
C ALA A 94 -10.56 -4.23 1.09
N TRP A 95 -10.21 -4.60 2.32
CA TRP A 95 -8.93 -4.25 2.93
C TRP A 95 -7.75 -4.80 2.12
N TYR A 96 -7.78 -6.08 1.74
CA TYR A 96 -6.74 -6.70 0.93
C TYR A 96 -6.53 -5.97 -0.42
N VAL A 97 -7.63 -5.69 -1.12
CA VAL A 97 -7.60 -4.97 -2.42
C VAL A 97 -7.03 -3.57 -2.24
N LEU A 98 -7.42 -2.87 -1.18
CA LEU A 98 -6.95 -1.52 -0.89
C LEU A 98 -5.43 -1.50 -0.67
N VAL A 99 -4.88 -2.39 0.17
CA VAL A 99 -3.44 -2.51 0.41
C VAL A 99 -2.68 -2.85 -0.87
N ARG A 100 -3.22 -3.77 -1.67
CA ARG A 100 -2.62 -4.14 -2.96
C ARG A 100 -2.59 -2.97 -3.93
N SER A 101 -3.68 -2.19 -4.01
CA SER A 101 -3.76 -1.01 -4.87
C SER A 101 -2.73 0.04 -4.47
N TYR A 102 -2.61 0.35 -3.17
CA TYR A 102 -1.59 1.27 -2.68
C TYR A 102 -0.17 0.80 -2.99
N ARG A 103 0.13 -0.50 -2.87
CA ARG A 103 1.44 -1.05 -3.24
C ARG A 103 1.76 -0.82 -4.72
N GLN A 104 0.81 -1.11 -5.61
CA GLN A 104 0.97 -0.93 -7.05
C GLN A 104 1.18 0.54 -7.41
N LEU A 105 0.36 1.43 -6.85
CA LEU A 105 0.48 2.87 -7.07
C LEU A 105 1.82 3.41 -6.58
N ASN A 106 2.29 2.98 -5.41
CA ASN A 106 3.56 3.44 -4.87
C ASN A 106 4.74 2.95 -5.74
N GLY A 107 4.68 1.70 -6.21
CA GLY A 107 5.69 1.17 -7.15
C GLY A 107 5.78 1.99 -8.43
N ALA A 108 4.64 2.37 -9.02
CA ALA A 108 4.62 3.25 -10.19
C ALA A 108 5.20 4.64 -9.89
N LYS A 109 4.89 5.23 -8.73
CA LYS A 109 5.45 6.52 -8.31
C LYS A 109 6.96 6.47 -8.11
N PHE A 110 7.47 5.42 -7.46
CA PHE A 110 8.92 5.23 -7.29
C PHE A 110 9.65 5.05 -8.62
N ALA A 111 9.01 4.38 -9.59
CA ALA A 111 9.59 4.25 -10.92
C ALA A 111 9.69 5.61 -11.64
N VAL A 112 8.67 6.48 -11.51
CA VAL A 112 8.72 7.87 -12.01
C VAL A 112 9.84 8.66 -11.32
N ILE A 113 9.94 8.58 -9.99
CA ILE A 113 11.01 9.23 -9.22
C ILE A 113 12.38 8.78 -9.73
N GLY A 114 12.58 7.48 -9.95
CA GLY A 114 13.84 6.95 -10.47
C GLY A 114 14.18 7.44 -11.87
N ALA A 115 13.20 7.54 -12.77
CA ALA A 115 13.41 8.12 -14.09
C ALA A 115 13.73 9.63 -14.02
N MET A 116 13.16 10.37 -13.07
CA MET A 116 13.53 11.77 -12.83
C MET A 116 14.97 11.92 -12.30
N GLU A 117 15.44 10.99 -11.46
CA GLU A 117 16.80 11.00 -10.92
C GLU A 117 17.88 10.88 -12.00
N GLU A 118 17.56 10.37 -13.20
CA GLU A 118 18.50 10.31 -14.33
C GLU A 118 18.98 11.70 -14.80
N ARG A 119 18.19 12.75 -14.53
CA ARG A 119 18.57 14.15 -14.83
C ARG A 119 19.05 14.92 -13.60
N LEU A 120 19.13 14.27 -12.45
CA LEU A 120 19.61 14.85 -11.19
C LEU A 120 21.03 14.35 -10.86
N PRO A 121 21.79 15.10 -10.05
CA PRO A 121 23.16 14.73 -9.71
C PRO A 121 23.26 13.47 -8.83
N ALA A 122 22.16 13.05 -8.18
CA ALA A 122 22.15 11.92 -7.26
C ALA A 122 20.93 11.02 -7.47
N PHE A 123 21.16 9.71 -7.41
CA PHE A 123 20.13 8.67 -7.40
C PHE A 123 19.81 8.26 -5.95
N ALA A 124 19.22 9.16 -5.19
CA ALA A 124 19.00 8.99 -3.76
C ALA A 124 18.11 7.79 -3.46
N TYR A 125 16.97 7.67 -4.14
CA TYR A 125 15.98 6.63 -3.89
C TYR A 125 16.12 5.44 -4.83
N SER A 126 16.25 5.67 -6.14
CA SER A 126 16.21 4.57 -7.11
C SER A 126 17.43 3.66 -7.07
N ARG A 127 18.60 4.18 -6.66
CA ARG A 127 19.83 3.39 -6.52
C ARG A 127 20.32 3.31 -5.09
N ALA A 128 20.59 4.44 -4.44
CA ALA A 128 21.27 4.42 -3.14
C ALA A 128 20.40 3.73 -2.06
N GLU A 129 19.16 4.18 -1.86
CA GLU A 129 18.23 3.55 -0.92
C GLU A 129 17.91 2.11 -1.33
N TRP A 130 17.53 1.89 -2.59
CA TRP A 130 17.18 0.55 -3.07
C TRP A 130 18.31 -0.49 -2.89
N LYS A 131 19.56 -0.09 -3.14
CA LYS A 131 20.74 -0.92 -2.92
C LYS A 131 21.02 -1.15 -1.44
N ALA A 132 20.83 -0.13 -0.60
CA ALA A 132 20.96 -0.27 0.85
C ALA A 132 19.92 -1.25 1.42
N LEU A 133 18.71 -1.27 0.85
CA LEU A 133 17.65 -2.23 1.17
C LEU A 133 17.87 -3.63 0.57
N GLY A 134 19.01 -3.87 -0.10
CA GLY A 134 19.36 -5.18 -0.65
C GLY A 134 18.61 -5.54 -1.93
N GLU A 135 18.11 -4.55 -2.67
CA GLU A 135 17.49 -4.70 -4.00
C GLU A 135 16.34 -5.72 -4.06
N GLY A 136 15.66 -5.96 -2.93
CA GLY A 136 14.61 -6.98 -2.81
C GLY A 136 15.12 -8.44 -2.83
N LYS A 137 16.44 -8.67 -2.82
CA LYS A 137 17.07 -10.01 -2.81
C LYS A 137 17.39 -10.47 -1.39
N ASP A 138 17.71 -9.54 -0.49
CA ASP A 138 18.11 -9.83 0.89
C ASP A 138 16.94 -9.65 1.86
N TRP A 139 16.17 -10.71 2.11
CA TRP A 139 15.09 -10.71 3.12
C TRP A 139 15.58 -10.35 4.54
N LYS A 140 16.86 -10.59 4.82
CA LYS A 140 17.52 -10.23 6.09
C LYS A 140 17.81 -8.73 6.22
N ARG A 141 17.93 -8.01 5.10
CA ARG A 141 18.17 -6.55 5.09
C ARG A 141 16.87 -5.77 5.07
N TYR A 142 15.89 -6.24 4.32
CA TYR A 142 14.57 -5.61 4.26
C TYR A 142 13.49 -6.67 4.07
N LEU A 143 12.63 -6.81 5.08
CA LEU A 143 11.41 -7.59 4.99
C LEU A 143 10.29 -6.62 4.60
N PRO A 144 9.72 -6.70 3.39
CA PRO A 144 8.68 -5.76 2.98
C PRO A 144 7.48 -5.93 3.92
N LEU A 145 7.20 -4.90 4.74
CA LEU A 145 6.03 -4.87 5.62
C LEU A 145 4.72 -5.17 4.86
N THR A 146 4.71 -4.90 3.55
CA THR A 146 3.56 -5.13 2.68
C THR A 146 3.15 -6.60 2.57
N HIS A 147 4.07 -7.55 2.77
CA HIS A 147 3.68 -8.96 2.85
C HIS A 147 2.91 -9.23 4.14
N ALA A 148 3.42 -8.75 5.28
CA ALA A 148 2.72 -8.88 6.55
C ALA A 148 1.32 -8.21 6.49
N GLU A 149 1.24 -6.99 5.98
CA GLU A 149 -0.03 -6.24 5.81
C GLU A 149 -1.06 -6.99 4.94
N GLN A 150 -0.62 -7.77 3.94
CA GLN A 150 -1.52 -8.54 3.07
C GLN A 150 -2.03 -9.84 3.69
N TRP A 151 -1.29 -10.41 4.66
CA TRP A 151 -1.72 -11.62 5.38
C TRP A 151 -2.72 -11.31 6.50
N VAL A 152 -2.67 -10.12 7.10
CA VAL A 152 -3.57 -9.75 8.19
C VAL A 152 -5.07 -9.89 7.83
N PRO A 153 -5.58 -9.38 6.69
CA PRO A 153 -6.97 -9.58 6.31
C PRO A 153 -7.37 -11.05 6.17
N VAL A 154 -6.44 -11.91 5.71
CA VAL A 154 -6.68 -13.35 5.55
C VAL A 154 -6.83 -14.02 6.92
N VAL A 155 -5.99 -13.65 7.89
CA VAL A 155 -6.09 -14.14 9.27
C VAL A 155 -7.43 -13.78 9.89
N PHE A 156 -7.90 -12.54 9.72
CA PHE A 156 -9.23 -12.13 10.20
C PHE A 156 -10.37 -12.89 9.51
N ALA A 157 -10.30 -13.06 8.18
CA ALA A 157 -11.30 -13.84 7.46
C ALA A 157 -11.39 -15.28 7.99
N LEU A 158 -10.24 -15.94 8.22
CA LEU A 158 -10.19 -17.27 8.82
C LEU A 158 -10.77 -17.30 10.24
N ALA A 159 -10.49 -16.29 11.06
CA ALA A 159 -11.07 -16.16 12.39
C ALA A 159 -12.60 -16.03 12.35
N TYR A 160 -13.13 -15.26 11.38
CA TYR A 160 -14.58 -15.13 11.19
C TYR A 160 -15.23 -16.43 10.73
N PHE A 161 -14.59 -17.20 9.84
CA PHE A 161 -15.08 -18.53 9.47
C PHE A 161 -15.07 -19.50 10.65
N ALA A 162 -13.99 -19.52 11.45
CA ALA A 162 -13.90 -20.36 12.63
C ALA A 162 -14.99 -20.02 13.66
N GLY A 163 -15.21 -18.73 13.93
CA GLY A 163 -16.28 -18.27 14.83
C GLY A 163 -17.68 -18.60 14.33
N PHE A 164 -17.92 -18.49 13.02
CA PHE A 164 -19.19 -18.88 12.41
C PHE A 164 -19.46 -20.39 12.56
N ILE A 165 -18.46 -21.23 12.30
CA ILE A 165 -18.59 -22.69 12.47
C ILE A 165 -18.92 -23.01 13.93
N ALA A 166 -18.20 -22.41 14.88
CA ALA A 166 -18.42 -22.62 16.31
C ALA A 166 -19.81 -22.19 16.80
N LEU A 167 -20.45 -21.20 16.18
CA LEU A 167 -21.80 -20.74 16.53
C LEU A 167 -22.92 -21.61 15.96
N VAL A 168 -22.64 -22.33 14.87
CA VAL A 168 -23.63 -23.16 14.16
C VAL A 168 -23.53 -24.64 14.57
N SER A 169 -22.35 -25.11 14.99
CA SER A 169 -22.13 -26.45 15.54
C SER A 169 -22.70 -26.60 16.95
#